data_AF-A0A429J6N3-F1
#
_entry.id   AF-A0A429J6N3-F1
#
_cell.length_a   1.000
_cell.length_b   1.000
_cell.length_c   1.000
_cell.angle_alpha   90.00
_cell.angle_beta   90.00
_cell.angle_gamma   90.00
#
_symmetry.space_group_name_H-M   'P 1'
#
loop_
_entity.id
_entity.type
_entity.pdbx_description
1 polymer ?
#
loop_
_entity_poly.entity_id
_entity_poly.type
_entity_poly.pdbx_seq_one_letter_code
_entity_poly.pdbx_strand_id
1 'polypeptide(L)' 'LLQTSPARLLTGDHAQGITLYRAEVHQATGMLAVQLALPLDQALLRLRAHAYAHDRALLDVAHDILAHRLYLEPEDTAP' A
#
# COMPACT_ATOMS: atom_id res chain seq x y z
N LEU A 1 23.88 -9.68 30.18
CA LEU A 1 23.36 -10.87 29.46
C LEU A 1 21.93 -10.54 29.00
N LEU A 2 21.77 -10.14 27.74
CA LEU A 2 20.45 -9.88 27.16
C LEU A 2 19.77 -11.22 26.88
N GLN A 3 18.70 -11.51 27.63
CA GLN A 3 17.79 -12.61 27.37
C GLN A 3 16.98 -12.31 26.11
N THR A 4 17.49 -12.69 24.93
CA THR A 4 16.68 -12.70 23.71
C THR A 4 15.97 -14.04 23.64
N SER A 5 14.74 -14.08 24.15
CA SER A 5 13.89 -15.27 24.10
C SER A 5 13.73 -15.77 22.64
N PRO A 6 13.92 -17.07 22.37
CA PRO A 6 13.87 -17.65 21.02
C PRO A 6 12.49 -17.56 20.36
N ALA A 7 11.44 -17.22 21.12
CA ALA A 7 10.09 -17.02 20.60
C ALA A 7 9.95 -15.83 19.63
N ARG A 8 10.89 -14.87 19.62
CA ARG A 8 10.84 -13.75 18.66
C ARG A 8 11.15 -14.19 17.22
N LEU A 9 11.89 -15.29 17.03
CA LEU A 9 12.40 -15.69 15.71
C LEU A 9 11.36 -16.38 14.82
N LEU A 10 10.30 -16.97 15.39
CA LEU A 10 9.31 -17.74 14.61
C LEU A 10 8.05 -16.92 14.24
N THR A 11 7.67 -15.95 15.08
CA THR A 11 6.49 -15.08 14.83
C THR A 11 6.89 -13.68 14.39
N GLY A 12 8.10 -13.23 14.73
CA GLY A 12 8.56 -11.87 14.51
C GLY A 12 8.59 -11.50 13.03
N ASP A 13 9.24 -12.30 12.19
CA ASP A 13 9.50 -11.91 10.80
C ASP A 13 8.20 -11.82 9.96
N HIS A 14 7.32 -12.81 10.08
CA HIS A 14 6.03 -12.82 9.38
C HIS A 14 5.06 -11.72 9.87
N ALA A 15 5.01 -11.48 11.18
CA ALA A 15 4.16 -10.41 11.73
C ALA A 15 4.71 -9.02 11.36
N GLN A 16 6.03 -8.84 11.30
CA GLN A 16 6.67 -7.63 10.80
C GLN A 16 6.36 -7.45 9.31
N GLY A 17 6.45 -8.51 8.50
CA GLY A 17 6.06 -8.50 7.09
C GLY A 17 4.60 -8.10 6.86
N ILE A 18 3.65 -8.64 7.64
CA ILE A 18 2.23 -8.24 7.59
C ILE A 18 2.03 -6.78 8.04
N THR A 19 2.78 -6.33 9.03
CA THR A 19 2.72 -4.95 9.52
C THR A 19 3.25 -3.97 8.47
N LEU A 20 4.38 -4.30 7.84
CA LEU A 20 4.95 -3.53 6.73
C LEU A 20 4.03 -3.54 5.52
N TYR A 21 3.42 -4.69 5.18
CA TYR A 21 2.40 -4.81 4.14
C TYR A 21 1.24 -3.82 4.35
N ARG A 22 0.70 -3.77 5.58
CA ARG A 22 -0.39 -2.84 5.92
C ARG A 22 0.09 -1.39 5.88
N ALA A 23 1.32 -1.12 6.31
CA ALA A 23 1.90 0.21 6.32
C ALA A 23 2.06 0.78 4.89
N GLU A 24 2.62 0.02 3.95
CA GLU A 24 2.82 0.48 2.57
C GLU A 24 1.51 0.78 1.85
N VAL A 25 0.50 -0.10 2.00
CA VAL A 25 -0.83 0.14 1.41
C VAL A 25 -1.46 1.42 1.98
N HIS A 26 -1.35 1.66 3.29
CA HIS A 26 -1.86 2.89 3.92
C HIS A 26 -1.09 4.14 3.49
N GLN A 27 0.24 4.05 3.34
CA GLN A 27 1.06 5.17 2.87
C GLN A 27 0.76 5.51 1.41
N ALA A 28 0.69 4.51 0.53
CA ALA A 28 0.31 4.71 -0.87
C ALA A 28 -1.10 5.30 -0.98
N THR A 29 -2.04 4.85 -0.14
CA THR A 29 -3.40 5.43 -0.06
C THR A 29 -3.36 6.90 0.31
N GLY A 30 -2.58 7.29 1.32
CA GLY A 30 -2.42 8.69 1.71
C GLY A 30 -1.78 9.55 0.61
N MET A 31 -0.78 8.99 -0.09
CA MET A 31 -0.12 9.67 -1.21
C MET A 31 -1.09 9.91 -2.36
N LEU A 32 -1.90 8.91 -2.74
CA LEU A 32 -2.92 9.05 -3.77
C LEU A 32 -4.03 10.03 -3.38
N ALA A 33 -4.46 10.04 -2.11
CA ALA A 33 -5.47 10.97 -1.63
C ALA A 33 -5.03 12.44 -1.83
N VAL A 34 -3.76 12.73 -1.56
CA VAL A 34 -3.18 14.06 -1.80
C VAL A 34 -3.03 14.34 -3.30
N GLN A 35 -2.45 13.41 -4.07
CA GLN A 35 -2.19 13.61 -5.50
C GLN A 35 -3.46 13.79 -6.33
N LEU A 36 -4.51 13.06 -6.00
CA LEU A 36 -5.78 13.05 -6.74
C LEU A 36 -6.84 13.96 -6.12
N ALA A 37 -6.53 14.63 -5.00
CA ALA A 37 -7.47 15.43 -4.22
C ALA A 37 -8.75 14.66 -3.84
N LEU A 38 -8.59 13.43 -3.32
CA LEU A 38 -9.69 12.52 -2.99
C LEU A 38 -9.80 12.24 -1.48
N PRO A 39 -11.01 11.90 -0.99
CA PRO A 39 -11.17 11.21 0.27
C PRO A 39 -10.35 9.91 0.35
N LEU A 40 -9.87 9.55 1.54
CA LEU A 40 -8.99 8.38 1.76
C LEU A 40 -9.62 7.06 1.32
N ASP A 41 -10.92 6.89 1.53
CA ASP A 41 -11.67 5.70 1.11
C ASP A 41 -11.73 5.57 -0.41
N GLN A 42 -11.92 6.69 -1.12
CA GLN A 42 -11.87 6.71 -2.59
C GLN A 42 -10.46 6.49 -3.13
N ALA A 43 -9.42 7.02 -2.48
CA ALA A 43 -8.03 6.73 -2.85
C ALA A 43 -7.69 5.25 -2.66
N LEU A 44 -8.13 4.63 -1.57
CA LEU A 44 -7.95 3.19 -1.33
C LEU A 44 -8.73 2.36 -2.35
N LEU A 45 -9.94 2.81 -2.71
CA LEU A 45 -10.73 2.16 -3.75
C LEU A 45 -10.00 2.22 -5.10
N ARG A 46 -9.44 3.38 -5.48
CA ARG A 46 -8.64 3.52 -6.71
C ARG A 46 -7.42 2.60 -6.73
N LEU A 47 -6.69 2.53 -5.62
CA LEU A 47 -5.54 1.62 -5.49
C LEU A 47 -5.95 0.15 -5.71
N ARG A 48 -7.06 -0.28 -5.09
CA ARG A 48 -7.61 -1.63 -5.24
C ARG A 48 -8.12 -1.89 -6.66
N ALA A 49 -8.82 -0.94 -7.25
CA ALA A 49 -9.33 -1.03 -8.61
C ALA A 49 -8.20 -1.20 -9.62
N HIS A 50 -7.12 -0.42 -9.49
CA HIS A 50 -5.95 -0.57 -10.35
C HIS A 50 -5.30 -1.95 -10.20
N ALA A 51 -5.06 -2.40 -8.97
CA ALA A 51 -4.49 -3.72 -8.71
C ALA A 51 -5.34 -4.86 -9.29
N TYR A 52 -6.66 -4.79 -9.10
CA TYR A 52 -7.60 -5.76 -9.64
C TYR A 52 -7.65 -5.76 -11.17
N ALA A 53 -7.76 -4.58 -11.79
CA ALA A 53 -7.87 -4.45 -13.24
C ALA A 53 -6.62 -4.94 -14.00
N HIS A 54 -5.45 -4.92 -13.34
CA HIS A 54 -4.18 -5.34 -13.92
C HIS A 54 -3.70 -6.71 -13.42
N ASP A 55 -4.51 -7.44 -12.65
CA ASP A 55 -4.14 -8.72 -12.02
C ASP A 55 -2.82 -8.64 -11.23
N ARG A 56 -2.62 -7.54 -10.49
CA ARG A 56 -1.42 -7.28 -9.70
C ARG A 56 -1.70 -7.40 -8.21
N ALA A 57 -0.71 -7.87 -7.45
CA ALA A 57 -0.80 -7.82 -6.00
C ALA A 57 -0.88 -6.35 -5.53
N LEU A 58 -1.80 -6.07 -4.61
CA LEU A 58 -2.02 -4.72 -4.08
C LEU A 58 -0.73 -4.10 -3.50
N LEU A 59 0.12 -4.93 -2.90
CA LEU A 59 1.39 -4.50 -2.34
C LEU A 59 2.36 -4.04 -3.43
N ASP A 60 2.48 -4.76 -4.55
CA ASP A 60 3.39 -4.38 -5.63
C ASP A 60 2.97 -3.03 -6.23
N VAL A 61 1.67 -2.80 -6.36
CA VAL A 61 1.12 -1.52 -6.80
C VAL A 61 1.42 -0.41 -5.79
N ALA A 62 1.20 -0.66 -4.49
CA ALA A 62 1.52 0.30 -3.43
C ALA A 62 3.02 0.63 -3.42
N HIS A 63 3.88 -0.38 -3.53
CA HIS A 63 5.32 -0.25 -3.57
C HIS A 63 5.78 0.56 -4.80
N ASP A 64 5.21 0.32 -5.98
CA ASP A 64 5.52 1.10 -7.19
C ASP A 64 5.08 2.57 -7.07
N ILE A 65 3.96 2.86 -6.40
CA ILE A 65 3.52 4.24 -6.14
C ILE A 65 4.49 4.93 -5.18
N LEU A 66 4.86 4.27 -4.07
CA LEU A 66 5.82 4.81 -3.10
C LEU A 66 7.21 5.01 -3.72
N ALA A 67 7.58 4.15 -4.66
CA ALA A 67 8.81 4.28 -5.44
C ALA A 67 8.69 5.22 -6.64
N HIS A 68 7.55 5.90 -6.82
CA HIS A 68 7.27 6.82 -7.93
C HIS A 68 7.49 6.20 -9.33
N ARG A 69 7.23 4.90 -9.47
CA ARG A 69 7.26 4.16 -10.73
C ARG A 69 5.89 4.04 -11.38
N LEU A 70 4.84 4.18 -10.60
CA LEU A 70 3.46 4.14 -11.06
C LEU A 70 2.73 5.41 -10.62
N TYR A 71 2.09 6.06 -11.59
CA TYR A 71 1.20 7.20 -11.36
C TYR A 71 -0.20 6.80 -11.78
N LEU A 72 -1.18 7.03 -10.90
CA LEU A 72 -2.58 6.86 -11.25
C LEU A 72 -3.12 8.22 -11.68
N GLU A 73 -3.83 8.23 -12.79
CA GLU A 73 -4.49 9.45 -13.27
C GLU A 73 -5.81 9.65 -12.52
N PRO A 74 -6.24 10.90 -12.28
CA PRO A 74 -7.62 11.17 -11.91
C PRO A 74 -8.52 10.58 -13.00
N GLU A 75 -9.73 10.13 -12.64
CA GLU A 75 -10.70 9.89 -13.71
C GLU A 75 -10.93 11.22 -14.42
N ASP A 76 -10.70 11.25 -15.73
CA ASP A 76 -11.24 12.28 -16.61
C ASP A 76 -12.76 12.17 -16.53
N THR A 77 -13.34 12.84 -15.53
CA THR A 77 -14.76 13.15 -15.56
C THR A 77 -14.89 14.19 -16.67
N ALA A 78 -15.08 13.71 -17.90
CA ALA A 78 -15.48 14.56 -19.00
C ALA A 78 -16.66 15.45 -18.54
N PRO A 79 -16.65 16.75 -18.89
CA PRO A 79 -17.58 17.74 -18.34
C PRO A 79 -19.05 17.42 -18.60
#